data_AF-A0A1Q3DV21-F1
#
_entry.id   AF-A0A1Q3DV21-F1
#
_cell.length_a   1.000
_cell.length_b   1.000
_cell.length_c   1.000
_cell.angle_alpha   90.00
_cell.angle_beta   90.00
_cell.angle_gamma   90.00
#
_symmetry.space_group_name_H-M   'P 1'
#
loop_
_entity.id
_entity.type
_entity.pdbx_description
1 polymer ?
#
loop_
_entity_poly.entity_id
_entity_poly.type
_entity_poly.pdbx_seq_one_letter_code
_entity_poly.pdbx_strand_id
1 'polypeptide(L)'
;MDKQCVNKGGAGAQLVAVKFIELCLRKPIESDLNQVIVNPILYRPTHSGDPFKRESTRPQRVLLVTAHPDDECLFFAPTIFGLANGSQLNDASQDGSIGQNNENELFSLCLSVGDADGLGHVRKEEYEKSLDVMGIKDTNRIALDDPYLQDSMEVSWDVDYIADVVADFVIHHNITTILSFDQGGVSDHPNHKIIPFGIQRMISAYPVYPPPKFYVLITVPLSIKPPLLEYGVFWLPLHN
;
A
#
# COMPACT_ATOMS: atom_id res chain seq x y z
N MET A 1 33.90 -29.54 -29.13
CA MET A 1 34.56 -28.22 -29.01
C MET A 1 33.44 -27.19 -28.93
N ASP A 2 32.71 -27.15 -27.82
CA ASP A 2 33.07 -26.42 -26.59
C ASP A 2 33.59 -25.00 -26.87
N LYS A 3 32.76 -24.00 -26.55
CA LYS A 3 33.07 -23.00 -25.53
C LYS A 3 31.80 -22.29 -25.08
N GLN A 4 31.50 -22.47 -23.79
CA GLN A 4 30.61 -21.68 -22.97
C GLN A 4 30.89 -20.18 -23.13
N CYS A 5 29.86 -19.35 -23.05
CA CYS A 5 30.03 -17.98 -22.58
C CYS A 5 29.06 -17.71 -21.43
N VAL A 6 29.66 -17.20 -20.36
CA VAL A 6 29.17 -17.12 -18.99
C VAL A 6 28.38 -15.83 -18.78
N ASN A 7 27.34 -15.95 -17.95
CA ASN A 7 26.56 -14.90 -17.30
C ASN A 7 27.40 -13.70 -16.81
N LYS A 8 26.92 -12.47 -17.04
CA LYS A 8 27.02 -11.31 -16.12
C LYS A 8 25.79 -10.43 -16.35
N GLY A 9 24.87 -10.38 -15.39
CA GLY A 9 24.82 -9.30 -14.39
C GLY A 9 23.72 -8.32 -14.82
N GLY A 10 22.55 -8.33 -14.21
CA GLY A 10 22.35 -7.70 -12.91
C GLY A 10 21.67 -6.35 -13.12
N ALA A 11 20.41 -6.36 -13.54
CA ALA A 11 19.58 -5.16 -13.52
C ALA A 11 19.03 -5.02 -12.10
N GLY A 12 19.72 -4.21 -11.28
CA GLY A 12 19.24 -3.83 -9.97
C GLY A 12 17.95 -3.04 -10.11
N ALA A 13 16.82 -3.67 -9.83
CA ALA A 13 15.62 -2.95 -9.44
C ALA A 13 15.98 -2.22 -8.14
N GLN A 14 16.04 -0.89 -8.20
CA GLN A 14 16.07 -0.06 -7.01
C GLN A 14 14.78 -0.34 -6.24
N LEU A 15 14.88 -1.21 -5.24
CA LEU A 15 13.83 -1.40 -4.25
C LEU A 15 13.72 -0.08 -3.51
N VAL A 16 12.81 0.79 -3.94
CA VAL A 16 12.35 1.89 -3.09
C VAL A 16 11.71 1.19 -1.91
N ALA A 17 12.43 1.16 -0.79
CA ALA A 17 11.95 0.55 0.44
C ALA A 17 10.79 1.39 0.96
N VAL A 18 9.59 1.08 0.48
CA VAL A 18 8.35 1.58 1.06
C VAL A 18 8.24 0.91 2.43
N LYS A 19 8.54 1.66 3.49
CA LYS A 19 8.53 1.12 4.84
C LYS A 19 7.10 1.10 5.34
N PHE A 20 6.55 -0.11 5.46
CA PHE A 20 5.30 -0.35 6.15
C PHE A 20 5.56 -0.76 7.60
N ILE A 21 4.73 -0.29 8.53
CA ILE A 21 4.68 -0.79 9.91
C ILE A 21 3.34 -1.50 10.09
N GLU A 22 3.37 -2.71 10.64
CA GLU A 22 2.17 -3.40 11.10
C GLU A 22 1.62 -2.67 12.33
N LEU A 23 0.38 -2.20 12.27
CA LEU A 23 -0.29 -1.62 13.43
C LEU A 23 -0.86 -2.75 14.29
N CYS A 24 -0.05 -3.21 15.24
CA CYS A 24 -0.46 -4.19 16.25
C CYS A 24 -1.43 -3.56 17.27
N LEU A 25 -2.74 -3.66 17.03
CA LEU A 25 -3.79 -3.28 18.00
C LEU A 25 -3.88 -4.30 19.15
N ARG A 26 -2.86 -4.40 20.01
CA ARG A 26 -2.95 -5.21 21.24
C ARG A 26 -3.26 -4.32 22.46
N LYS A 27 -4.54 -4.38 22.85
CA LYS A 27 -5.22 -4.03 24.12
C LYS A 27 -5.89 -2.64 24.23
N PRO A 28 -6.99 -2.55 25.03
CA PRO A 28 -7.76 -1.32 25.17
C PRO A 28 -6.94 -0.25 25.88
N ILE A 29 -7.04 0.97 25.37
CA ILE A 29 -6.40 2.16 25.94
C ILE A 29 -7.18 2.54 27.19
N GLU A 30 -6.71 2.12 28.37
CA GLU A 30 -6.96 2.87 29.60
C GLU A 30 -5.94 4.00 29.66
N SER A 31 -6.48 5.22 29.76
CA SER A 31 -5.85 6.48 30.15
C SER A 31 -4.34 6.48 30.37
N ASP A 32 -3.60 7.09 29.44
CA ASP A 32 -2.59 8.10 29.79
C ASP A 32 -2.16 8.87 28.55
N LEU A 33 -2.70 10.10 28.45
CA LEU A 33 -2.18 11.15 27.59
C LEU A 33 -0.80 11.54 28.13
N ASN A 34 0.26 11.04 27.48
CA ASN A 34 1.65 11.54 27.46
C ASN A 34 2.66 10.39 27.62
N GLN A 35 2.95 9.67 26.53
CA GLN A 35 4.29 9.17 26.20
C GLN A 35 4.28 8.39 24.88
N VAL A 36 4.34 9.10 23.75
CA VAL A 36 4.95 8.55 22.54
C VAL A 36 6.33 9.20 22.44
N ILE A 37 7.33 8.52 22.99
CA ILE A 37 8.73 8.89 22.78
C ILE A 37 9.03 8.63 21.31
N VAL A 38 8.99 9.69 20.50
CA VAL A 38 9.54 9.72 19.15
C VAL A 38 11.06 9.64 19.25
N ASN A 39 11.59 8.41 19.21
CA ASN A 39 13.00 8.19 18.88
C ASN A 39 13.13 8.22 17.34
N PRO A 40 13.87 9.18 16.74
CA PRO A 40 14.10 9.23 15.31
C PRO A 40 15.19 8.21 14.98
N ILE A 41 14.88 6.93 15.09
CA ILE A 41 15.70 5.88 14.52
C ILE A 41 15.16 5.70 13.11
N LEU A 42 15.86 6.32 12.15
CA LEU A 42 15.96 5.81 10.78
C LEU A 42 16.30 4.33 10.88
N TYR A 43 15.25 3.50 10.94
CA TYR A 43 15.35 2.06 11.03
C TYR A 43 15.99 1.62 9.73
N ARG A 44 17.31 1.44 9.74
CA ARG A 44 18.05 0.77 8.68
C ARG A 44 17.51 -0.66 8.62
N PRO A 45 16.78 -1.05 7.56
CA PRO A 45 16.32 -2.42 7.45
C PRO A 45 17.49 -3.25 6.96
N THR A 46 18.37 -3.67 7.86
CA THR A 46 19.30 -4.76 7.55
C THR A 46 18.71 -6.12 7.87
N HIS A 47 17.58 -6.21 8.59
CA HIS A 47 16.81 -7.44 8.78
C HIS A 47 15.33 -7.19 9.15
N SER A 48 14.58 -6.42 8.37
CA SER A 48 13.11 -6.59 8.38
C SER A 48 12.80 -7.81 7.52
N GLY A 49 12.34 -8.91 8.12
CA GLY A 49 11.78 -10.01 7.34
C GLY A 49 10.74 -9.47 6.36
N ASP A 50 10.67 -10.05 5.16
CA ASP A 50 9.64 -9.69 4.19
C ASP A 50 8.26 -9.79 4.87
N PRO A 51 7.52 -8.67 5.06
CA PRO A 51 6.23 -8.69 5.75
C PRO A 51 5.16 -9.46 4.97
N PHE A 52 5.44 -9.71 3.68
CA PHE A 52 4.64 -10.56 2.80
C PHE A 52 5.24 -11.96 2.63
N LYS A 53 6.27 -12.30 3.42
CA LYS A 53 6.79 -13.66 3.47
C LYS A 53 5.65 -14.58 3.87
N ARG A 54 5.33 -15.49 2.96
CA ARG A 54 4.17 -16.36 3.07
C ARG A 54 4.36 -17.37 4.19
N GLU A 55 3.82 -17.05 5.38
CA GLU A 55 3.79 -17.95 6.54
C GLU A 55 2.70 -19.04 6.41
N SER A 56 1.78 -18.89 5.44
CA SER A 56 0.57 -19.70 5.28
C SER A 56 0.45 -20.25 3.85
N THR A 57 -0.08 -21.47 3.73
CA THR A 57 -0.40 -22.06 2.41
C THR A 57 -1.59 -21.39 1.72
N ARG A 58 -2.36 -20.54 2.40
CA ARG A 58 -3.51 -19.82 1.81
C ARG A 58 -3.07 -18.59 1.01
N PRO A 59 -3.74 -18.27 -0.12
CA PRO A 59 -3.49 -17.05 -0.87
C PRO A 59 -3.80 -15.82 0.00
N GLN A 60 -2.94 -14.80 -0.05
CA GLN A 60 -3.21 -13.54 0.62
C GLN A 60 -4.18 -12.71 -0.22
N ARG A 61 -5.20 -12.13 0.41
CA ARG A 61 -6.14 -11.20 -0.21
C ARG A 61 -5.83 -9.80 0.32
N VAL A 62 -5.12 -9.01 -0.48
CA VAL A 62 -4.55 -7.73 -0.08
C VAL A 62 -5.42 -6.60 -0.63
N LEU A 63 -5.98 -5.79 0.27
CA LEU A 63 -6.75 -4.60 -0.06
C LEU A 63 -5.88 -3.35 0.08
N LEU A 64 -5.81 -2.54 -0.96
CA LEU A 64 -5.34 -1.17 -0.90
C LEU A 64 -6.52 -0.22 -0.66
N VAL A 65 -6.49 0.54 0.43
CA VAL A 65 -7.47 1.60 0.72
C VAL A 65 -6.82 2.97 0.52
N THR A 66 -7.38 3.76 -0.39
CA THR A 66 -6.87 5.09 -0.79
C THR A 66 -7.97 6.15 -0.72
N ALA A 67 -7.59 7.42 -0.69
CA ALA A 67 -8.56 8.51 -0.63
C ALA A 67 -9.05 8.89 -2.03
N HIS A 68 -8.13 9.02 -2.98
CA HIS A 68 -8.39 9.61 -4.29
C HIS A 68 -7.84 8.77 -5.45
N PRO A 69 -8.43 8.88 -6.65
CA PRO A 69 -7.81 8.43 -7.89
C PRO A 69 -6.47 9.14 -8.08
N ASP A 70 -5.39 8.39 -8.30
CA ASP A 70 -3.97 8.78 -8.40
C ASP A 70 -3.10 8.32 -7.22
N ASP A 71 -3.69 8.13 -6.03
CA ASP A 71 -2.97 7.66 -4.85
C ASP A 71 -2.28 6.30 -5.08
N GLU A 72 -2.96 5.40 -5.81
CA GLU A 72 -2.50 4.04 -6.06
C GLU A 72 -1.21 4.03 -6.88
N CYS A 73 -1.12 4.88 -7.91
CA CYS A 73 0.07 4.96 -8.76
C CYS A 73 1.15 5.87 -8.18
N LEU A 74 0.77 6.94 -7.49
CA LEU A 74 1.70 7.91 -6.93
C LEU A 74 2.45 7.34 -5.71
N PHE A 75 1.76 6.59 -4.85
CA PHE A 75 2.31 6.15 -3.57
C PHE A 75 2.50 4.63 -3.45
N PHE A 76 1.68 3.83 -4.14
CA PHE A 76 1.65 2.38 -3.92
C PHE A 76 2.12 1.53 -5.10
N ALA A 77 2.36 2.09 -6.28
CA ALA A 77 2.78 1.32 -7.46
C ALA A 77 3.97 0.38 -7.20
N PRO A 78 5.08 0.79 -6.55
CA PRO A 78 6.19 -0.11 -6.26
C PRO A 78 5.77 -1.30 -5.38
N THR A 79 4.90 -1.07 -4.39
CA THR A 79 4.37 -2.11 -3.50
C THR A 79 3.45 -3.06 -4.25
N ILE A 80 2.53 -2.52 -5.06
CA ILE A 80 1.59 -3.31 -5.84
C ILE A 80 2.33 -4.22 -6.83
N PHE A 81 3.31 -3.69 -7.57
CA PHE A 81 4.14 -4.50 -8.45
C PHE A 81 5.01 -5.52 -7.69
N GLY A 82 5.50 -5.17 -6.50
CA GLY A 82 6.23 -6.11 -5.65
C GLY A 82 5.37 -7.30 -5.23
N LEU A 83 4.11 -7.05 -4.85
CA LEU A 83 3.15 -8.07 -4.47
C LEU A 83 2.67 -8.92 -5.65
N ALA A 84 2.46 -8.29 -6.80
CA ALA A 84 2.09 -8.97 -8.04
C ALA A 84 3.23 -9.87 -8.54
N ASN A 85 4.48 -9.37 -8.59
CA ASN A 85 5.62 -10.09 -9.14
C ASN A 85 6.27 -11.08 -8.16
N GLY A 86 6.17 -10.84 -6.84
CA GLY A 86 6.64 -11.77 -5.82
C GLY A 86 5.94 -13.13 -5.85
N SER A 87 4.73 -13.19 -6.42
CA SER A 87 4.03 -14.44 -6.69
C SER A 87 4.72 -15.27 -7.79
N GLN A 88 5.20 -14.63 -8.86
CA GLN A 88 5.84 -15.30 -10.00
C GLN A 88 7.26 -15.80 -9.71
N LEU A 89 8.02 -15.11 -8.84
CA LEU A 89 9.40 -15.51 -8.51
C LEU A 89 9.49 -16.74 -7.60
N ASN A 90 8.41 -17.07 -6.87
CA ASN A 90 8.37 -18.21 -5.97
C ASN A 90 7.93 -19.53 -6.66
N ASP A 91 7.45 -19.47 -7.90
CA ASP A 91 7.06 -20.63 -8.72
C ASP A 91 8.24 -21.32 -9.44
N ALA A 92 9.47 -20.84 -9.26
CA ALA A 92 10.67 -21.47 -9.81
C ALA A 92 11.13 -22.73 -9.00
N SER A 93 10.22 -23.41 -8.29
CA SER A 93 10.50 -24.73 -7.72
C SER A 93 10.60 -25.77 -8.85
N GLN A 94 11.78 -26.37 -8.99
CA GLN A 94 12.23 -27.28 -10.06
C GLN A 94 11.47 -28.61 -10.24
N ASP A 95 10.36 -28.83 -9.55
CA ASP A 95 9.59 -30.07 -9.65
C ASP A 95 8.26 -29.77 -10.31
N GLY A 96 8.11 -30.16 -11.59
CA GLY A 96 6.97 -29.88 -12.48
C GLY A 96 5.61 -30.44 -12.06
N SER A 97 5.41 -30.64 -10.76
CA SER A 97 4.10 -30.73 -10.13
C SER A 97 3.33 -29.43 -10.36
N ILE A 98 2.09 -29.54 -10.88
CA ILE A 98 1.15 -28.43 -11.04
C ILE A 98 0.82 -27.89 -9.64
N GLY A 99 1.64 -26.95 -9.16
CA GLY A 99 1.43 -26.25 -7.91
C GLY A 99 0.16 -25.44 -7.99
N GLN A 100 -0.71 -25.54 -6.99
CA GLN A 100 -1.88 -24.69 -6.90
C GLN A 100 -1.44 -23.22 -6.97
N ASN A 101 -1.94 -22.49 -7.96
CA ASN A 101 -1.79 -21.04 -8.12
C ASN A 101 -2.27 -20.34 -6.85
N ASN A 102 -1.36 -20.12 -5.92
CA ASN A 102 -1.61 -19.45 -4.68
C ASN A 102 -1.00 -18.05 -4.75
N GLU A 103 -1.36 -17.35 -5.82
CA GLU A 103 -0.96 -15.97 -6.05
C GLU A 103 -1.67 -15.06 -5.04
N ASN A 104 -1.02 -13.95 -4.70
CA ASN A 104 -1.67 -12.91 -3.93
C ASN A 104 -2.77 -12.30 -4.79
N GLU A 105 -3.98 -12.20 -4.23
CA GLU A 105 -5.08 -11.53 -4.90
C GLU A 105 -5.16 -10.08 -4.40
N LEU A 106 -5.06 -9.15 -5.34
CA LEU A 106 -5.02 -7.72 -5.07
C LEU A 106 -6.40 -7.10 -5.27
N PHE A 107 -6.74 -6.18 -4.36
CA PHE A 107 -7.99 -5.42 -4.32
C PHE A 107 -7.67 -3.93 -4.13
N SER A 108 -8.53 -3.07 -4.66
CA SER A 108 -8.41 -1.62 -4.44
C SER A 108 -9.77 -1.00 -4.11
N LEU A 109 -9.79 -0.23 -3.03
CA LEU A 109 -10.93 0.58 -2.61
C LEU A 109 -10.46 2.03 -2.52
N CYS A 110 -10.93 2.85 -3.46
CA CYS A 110 -10.75 4.28 -3.44
C CYS A 110 -12.01 4.92 -2.85
N LEU A 111 -11.87 5.63 -1.73
CA LEU A 111 -13.01 6.12 -0.94
C LEU A 111 -13.72 7.33 -1.55
N SER A 112 -13.14 7.96 -2.56
CA SER A 112 -13.73 9.07 -3.31
C SER A 112 -13.40 8.94 -4.79
N VAL A 113 -14.21 9.55 -5.66
CA VAL A 113 -13.86 9.75 -7.08
C VAL A 113 -13.00 10.99 -7.31
N GLY A 114 -12.65 11.75 -6.26
CA GLY A 114 -11.78 12.93 -6.41
C GLY A 114 -12.44 14.07 -7.20
N ASP A 115 -13.74 14.30 -6.97
CA ASP A 115 -14.56 15.22 -7.77
C ASP A 115 -14.50 16.70 -7.31
N ALA A 116 -13.48 17.09 -6.52
CA ALA A 116 -13.35 18.48 -6.05
C ALA A 116 -13.33 19.52 -7.20
N ASP A 117 -12.81 19.12 -8.36
CA ASP A 117 -12.74 19.95 -9.58
C ASP A 117 -13.87 19.65 -10.60
N GLY A 118 -14.85 18.79 -10.27
CA GLY A 118 -15.90 18.34 -11.19
C GLY A 118 -15.42 17.34 -12.26
N LEU A 119 -14.29 16.68 -12.02
CA LEU A 119 -13.62 15.74 -12.93
C LEU A 119 -13.66 14.27 -12.47
N GLY A 120 -14.49 13.95 -11.48
CA GLY A 120 -14.53 12.62 -10.84
C GLY A 120 -14.80 11.48 -11.82
N HIS A 121 -15.64 11.71 -12.83
CA HIS A 121 -15.87 10.70 -13.87
C HIS A 121 -14.60 10.39 -14.69
N VAL A 122 -13.81 11.42 -15.06
CA VAL A 122 -12.55 11.25 -15.80
C VAL A 122 -11.53 10.54 -14.91
N ARG A 123 -11.39 11.03 -13.67
CA ARG A 123 -10.45 10.48 -12.69
C ARG A 123 -10.74 9.03 -12.36
N LYS A 124 -12.01 8.63 -12.28
CA LYS A 124 -12.41 7.23 -12.12
C LYS A 124 -11.95 6.36 -13.29
N GLU A 125 -12.14 6.81 -14.53
CA GLU A 125 -11.64 6.07 -15.70
C GLU A 125 -10.11 5.96 -15.72
N GLU A 126 -9.41 7.01 -15.31
CA GLU A 126 -7.95 7.01 -15.19
C GLU A 126 -7.47 6.02 -14.12
N TYR A 127 -8.13 5.99 -12.97
CA TYR A 127 -7.89 5.03 -11.89
C TYR A 127 -8.10 3.58 -12.34
N GLU A 128 -9.19 3.28 -13.06
CA GLU A 128 -9.43 1.94 -13.58
C GLU A 128 -8.33 1.50 -14.56
N LYS A 129 -7.90 2.38 -15.47
CA LYS A 129 -6.79 2.12 -16.40
C LYS A 129 -5.45 1.95 -15.69
N SER A 130 -5.20 2.73 -14.63
CA SER A 130 -4.01 2.61 -13.78
C SER A 130 -3.94 1.24 -13.12
N LEU A 131 -5.08 0.77 -12.59
CA LEU A 131 -5.21 -0.55 -11.96
C LEU A 131 -5.10 -1.72 -12.95
N ASP A 132 -5.54 -1.56 -14.20
CA ASP A 132 -5.31 -2.54 -15.27
C ASP A 132 -3.80 -2.78 -15.47
N VAL A 133 -3.00 -1.71 -15.51
CA VAL A 133 -1.53 -1.79 -15.65
C VAL A 133 -0.90 -2.53 -14.46
N MET A 134 -1.48 -2.40 -13.27
CA MET A 134 -1.01 -3.05 -12.05
C MET A 134 -1.56 -4.48 -11.86
N GLY A 135 -2.40 -4.96 -12.77
CA GLY A 135 -2.96 -6.32 -12.72
C GLY A 135 -4.08 -6.51 -11.69
N ILE A 136 -4.72 -5.44 -11.22
CA ILE A 136 -5.87 -5.53 -10.30
C ILE A 136 -7.15 -5.63 -11.14
N LYS A 137 -7.85 -6.76 -11.03
CA LYS A 137 -9.05 -7.08 -11.84
C LYS A 137 -10.20 -6.10 -11.59
N ASP A 138 -11.03 -5.88 -12.60
CA ASP A 138 -12.26 -5.05 -12.55
C ASP A 138 -13.19 -5.45 -11.40
N THR A 139 -13.31 -6.75 -11.12
CA THR A 139 -14.15 -7.28 -10.03
C THR A 139 -13.58 -7.04 -8.63
N ASN A 140 -12.34 -6.57 -8.54
CA ASN A 140 -11.59 -6.42 -7.30
C ASN A 140 -11.29 -4.94 -6.99
N ARG A 141 -11.87 -4.00 -7.76
CA ARG A 141 -11.61 -2.57 -7.62
C ARG A 141 -12.89 -1.75 -7.62
N ILE A 142 -12.90 -0.68 -6.83
CA ILE A 142 -13.97 0.32 -6.87
C ILE A 142 -13.45 1.69 -6.42
N ALA A 143 -13.91 2.74 -7.11
CA ALA A 143 -13.84 4.12 -6.64
C ALA A 143 -15.26 4.60 -6.30
N LEU A 144 -15.45 5.09 -5.07
CA LEU A 144 -16.75 5.47 -4.54
C LEU A 144 -17.12 6.89 -4.94
N ASP A 145 -18.29 7.02 -5.56
CA ASP A 145 -18.97 8.31 -5.72
C ASP A 145 -20.00 8.43 -4.59
N ASP A 146 -19.52 8.81 -3.41
CA ASP A 146 -20.27 8.80 -2.16
C ASP A 146 -20.39 10.23 -1.59
N PRO A 147 -21.60 10.76 -1.35
CA PRO A 147 -21.80 12.12 -0.86
C PRO A 147 -21.20 12.37 0.54
N TYR A 148 -20.91 11.34 1.33
CA TYR A 148 -20.28 11.45 2.65
C TYR A 148 -18.75 11.36 2.61
N LEU A 149 -18.17 10.95 1.47
CA LEU A 149 -16.73 10.79 1.26
C LEU A 149 -16.23 11.66 0.09
N GLN A 150 -16.73 12.88 0.01
CA GLN A 150 -16.33 13.83 -1.04
C GLN A 150 -14.90 14.35 -0.82
N ASP A 151 -14.19 14.60 -1.91
CA ASP A 151 -12.87 15.20 -1.89
C ASP A 151 -12.93 16.65 -1.38
N SER A 152 -12.22 16.94 -0.28
CA SER A 152 -12.26 18.24 0.37
C SER A 152 -11.05 18.47 1.27
N MET A 153 -10.58 19.72 1.31
CA MET A 153 -9.59 20.18 2.29
C MET A 153 -10.24 20.68 3.60
N GLU A 154 -11.56 20.87 3.62
CA GLU A 154 -12.28 21.54 4.70
C GLU A 154 -13.17 20.59 5.50
N VAL A 155 -13.72 19.57 4.84
CA VAL A 155 -14.63 18.61 5.45
C VAL A 155 -13.88 17.35 5.84
N SER A 156 -13.93 16.99 7.12
CA SER A 156 -13.42 15.71 7.60
C SER A 156 -14.47 14.62 7.35
N TRP A 157 -14.03 13.49 6.80
CA TRP A 157 -14.86 12.29 6.73
C TRP A 157 -15.14 11.72 8.13
N ASP A 158 -16.28 11.07 8.29
CA ASP A 158 -16.68 10.42 9.53
C ASP A 158 -15.97 9.07 9.69
N VAL A 159 -15.40 8.84 10.88
CA VAL A 159 -14.59 7.64 11.16
C VAL A 159 -15.43 6.37 11.21
N ASP A 160 -16.64 6.44 11.78
CA ASP A 160 -17.54 5.29 11.83
C ASP A 160 -18.06 4.97 10.42
N TYR A 161 -18.36 5.97 9.60
CA TYR A 161 -18.76 5.77 8.20
C TYR A 161 -17.66 5.09 7.36
N ILE A 162 -16.41 5.54 7.48
CA ILE A 162 -15.28 4.85 6.82
C ILE A 162 -15.19 3.41 7.32
N ALA A 163 -15.36 3.19 8.62
CA ALA A 163 -15.30 1.84 9.18
C ALA A 163 -16.36 0.92 8.60
N ASP A 164 -17.59 1.41 8.43
CA ASP A 164 -18.71 0.67 7.85
C ASP A 164 -18.45 0.30 6.38
N VAL A 165 -18.02 1.29 5.58
CA VAL A 165 -17.68 1.09 4.15
C VAL A 165 -16.55 0.08 3.98
N VAL A 166 -15.47 0.22 4.75
CA VAL A 166 -14.33 -0.70 4.68
C VAL A 166 -14.72 -2.09 5.19
N ALA A 167 -15.55 -2.18 6.24
CA ALA A 167 -16.01 -3.46 6.77
C ALA A 167 -16.79 -4.26 5.74
N ASP A 168 -17.71 -3.61 5.03
CA ASP A 168 -18.51 -4.25 3.98
C ASP A 168 -17.61 -4.85 2.89
N PHE A 169 -16.65 -4.07 2.38
CA PHE A 169 -15.70 -4.54 1.39
C PHE A 169 -14.82 -5.68 1.92
N VAL A 170 -14.30 -5.56 3.13
CA VAL A 170 -13.45 -6.57 3.78
C VAL A 170 -14.18 -7.89 3.96
N ILE A 171 -15.45 -7.86 4.38
CA ILE A 171 -16.27 -9.05 4.58
C ILE A 171 -16.64 -9.68 3.24
N HIS A 172 -17.13 -8.87 2.29
CA HIS A 172 -17.56 -9.34 0.97
C HIS A 172 -16.44 -10.03 0.20
N HIS A 173 -15.23 -9.50 0.33
CA HIS A 173 -14.05 -10.03 -0.33
C HIS A 173 -13.16 -10.82 0.62
N ASN A 174 -13.55 -11.22 1.83
CA ASN A 174 -12.70 -12.06 2.71
C ASN A 174 -11.24 -11.55 2.83
N ILE A 175 -11.05 -10.23 2.95
CA ILE A 175 -9.72 -9.59 2.92
C ILE A 175 -8.88 -10.04 4.11
N THR A 176 -7.60 -10.36 3.86
CA THR A 176 -6.66 -10.82 4.91
C THR A 176 -5.65 -9.76 5.31
N THR A 177 -5.38 -8.81 4.42
CA THR A 177 -4.37 -7.76 4.61
C THR A 177 -4.89 -6.45 4.05
N ILE A 178 -4.74 -5.37 4.80
CA ILE A 178 -5.10 -4.00 4.38
C ILE A 178 -3.82 -3.16 4.34
N LEU A 179 -3.64 -2.42 3.25
CA LEU A 179 -2.61 -1.41 3.05
C LEU A 179 -3.29 -0.04 2.94
N SER A 180 -2.77 0.97 3.63
CA SER A 180 -3.23 2.35 3.48
C SER A 180 -2.17 3.36 3.95
N PHE A 181 -2.55 4.63 4.08
CA PHE A 181 -1.72 5.70 4.64
C PHE A 181 -1.57 5.58 6.16
N ASP A 182 -0.51 6.18 6.70
CA ASP A 182 -0.42 6.45 8.13
C ASP A 182 -1.11 7.78 8.50
N GLN A 183 -1.08 8.12 9.79
CA GLN A 183 -1.71 9.34 10.33
C GLN A 183 -1.07 10.65 9.82
N GLY A 184 0.08 10.58 9.14
CA GLY A 184 0.70 11.74 8.50
C GLY A 184 0.12 12.03 7.11
N GLY A 185 -0.56 11.06 6.51
CA GLY A 185 -1.29 11.22 5.24
C GLY A 185 -0.41 11.47 4.01
N VAL A 186 0.91 11.35 4.11
CA VAL A 186 1.94 11.57 3.07
C VAL A 186 1.99 13.00 2.53
N SER A 187 0.88 13.49 1.98
CA SER A 187 0.66 14.82 1.41
C SER A 187 0.09 15.84 2.41
N ASP A 188 -0.08 15.45 3.68
CA ASP A 188 -0.77 16.22 4.73
C ASP A 188 -2.30 16.39 4.50
N HIS A 189 -2.84 15.79 3.43
CA HIS A 189 -4.25 15.88 3.05
C HIS A 189 -5.17 15.27 4.12
N PRO A 190 -6.26 15.95 4.55
CA PRO A 190 -7.14 15.47 5.62
C PRO A 190 -7.76 14.10 5.32
N ASN A 191 -8.22 13.88 4.08
CA ASN A 191 -8.75 12.58 3.65
C ASN A 191 -7.75 11.44 3.80
N HIS A 192 -6.45 11.65 3.59
CA HIS A 192 -5.45 10.60 3.78
C HIS A 192 -5.25 10.28 5.26
N LYS A 193 -5.21 11.33 6.10
CA LYS A 193 -4.96 11.21 7.54
C LYS A 193 -6.08 10.49 8.28
N ILE A 194 -7.33 10.62 7.82
CA ILE A 194 -8.49 10.07 8.54
C ILE A 194 -8.70 8.57 8.28
N ILE A 195 -8.31 8.06 7.10
CA ILE A 195 -8.46 6.64 6.71
C ILE A 195 -7.93 5.64 7.75
N PRO A 196 -6.71 5.76 8.30
CA PRO A 196 -6.21 4.78 9.26
C PRO A 196 -7.07 4.70 10.53
N PHE A 197 -7.74 5.77 10.93
CA PHE A 197 -8.67 5.73 12.07
C PHE A 197 -9.93 4.93 11.75
N GLY A 198 -10.51 5.11 10.56
CA GLY A 198 -11.64 4.32 10.08
C GLY A 198 -11.32 2.82 9.99
N ILE A 199 -10.13 2.47 9.48
CA ILE A 199 -9.67 1.08 9.42
C ILE A 199 -9.45 0.50 10.83
N GLN A 200 -8.83 1.24 11.75
CA GLN A 200 -8.67 0.79 13.14
C GLN A 200 -10.01 0.59 13.84
N ARG A 201 -10.96 1.50 13.59
CA ARG A 201 -12.33 1.40 14.07
C ARG A 201 -13.01 0.15 13.52
N MET A 202 -12.86 -0.12 12.22
CA MET A 202 -13.36 -1.33 11.56
C MET A 202 -12.83 -2.60 12.24
N ILE A 203 -11.50 -2.70 12.44
CA ILE A 203 -10.86 -3.87 13.06
C ILE A 203 -11.38 -4.09 14.49
N SER A 204 -11.67 -3.01 15.20
CA SER A 204 -12.12 -3.06 16.59
C SER A 204 -13.61 -3.37 16.73
N ALA A 205 -14.43 -2.91 15.79
CA ALA A 205 -15.89 -2.97 15.86
C ALA A 205 -16.50 -4.20 15.16
N TYR A 206 -15.87 -4.69 14.09
CA TYR A 206 -16.42 -5.75 13.25
C TYR A 206 -15.72 -7.10 13.51
N PRO A 207 -16.46 -8.16 13.90
CA PRO A 207 -15.90 -9.46 14.23
C PRO A 207 -15.50 -10.25 12.97
N VAL A 208 -14.44 -9.82 12.27
CA VAL A 208 -13.77 -10.59 11.21
C VAL A 208 -12.69 -11.45 11.87
N TYR A 209 -12.74 -12.77 11.69
CA TYR A 209 -11.80 -13.71 12.33
C TYR A 209 -11.06 -14.60 11.33
N PRO A 210 -9.70 -14.60 11.34
CA PRO A 210 -8.85 -13.64 12.05
C PRO A 210 -9.02 -12.22 11.50
N PRO A 211 -8.79 -11.17 12.31
CA PRO A 211 -8.83 -9.81 11.80
C PRO A 211 -7.75 -9.62 10.72
N PRO A 212 -8.02 -8.79 9.69
CA PRO A 212 -7.03 -8.52 8.66
C PRO A 212 -5.80 -7.82 9.26
N LYS A 213 -4.62 -8.16 8.76
CA LYS A 213 -3.38 -7.44 9.12
C LYS A 213 -3.44 -6.04 8.51
N PHE A 214 -3.09 -5.01 9.28
CA PHE A 214 -3.11 -3.64 8.79
C PHE A 214 -1.70 -3.05 8.74
N TYR A 215 -1.27 -2.68 7.54
CA TYR A 215 0.01 -2.05 7.27
C TYR A 215 -0.20 -0.64 6.73
N VAL A 216 0.60 0.31 7.22
CA VAL A 216 0.53 1.71 6.80
C VAL A 216 1.80 2.21 6.12
N LEU A 217 1.63 3.01 5.07
CA LEU A 217 2.69 3.75 4.40
C LEU A 217 3.17 4.88 5.31
N ILE A 218 4.44 4.84 5.70
CA ILE A 218 5.00 5.85 6.62
C ILE A 218 5.20 7.19 5.90
N THR A 219 4.61 8.24 6.48
CA THR A 219 4.88 9.63 6.11
C THR A 219 6.28 10.03 6.56
N VAL A 220 7.08 10.54 5.62
CA VAL A 220 8.42 11.08 5.92
C VAL A 220 8.35 12.61 5.95
N PRO A 221 8.69 13.26 7.08
CA PRO A 221 8.69 14.72 7.17
C PRO A 221 9.59 15.37 6.12
N LEU A 222 9.12 16.45 5.49
CA LEU A 222 9.90 17.21 4.50
C LEU A 222 11.20 17.80 5.08
N SER A 223 11.27 18.01 6.39
CA SER A 223 12.47 18.46 7.12
C SER A 223 13.58 17.41 7.19
N ILE A 224 13.31 16.16 6.79
CA ILE A 224 14.26 15.05 6.72
C ILE A 224 14.66 14.76 5.27
N LYS A 225 14.13 15.51 4.29
CA LYS A 225 14.60 15.42 2.90
C LYS A 225 16.05 15.92 2.89
N PRO A 226 17.07 15.06 2.66
CA PRO A 226 18.41 15.57 2.43
C PRO A 226 18.31 16.54 1.25
N PRO A 227 19.02 17.69 1.27
CA PRO A 227 19.03 18.58 0.12
C PRO A 227 19.47 17.76 -1.09
N LEU A 228 18.56 17.55 -2.04
CA LEU A 228 18.83 16.90 -3.32
C LEU A 228 19.67 17.80 -4.24
N LEU A 229 20.64 18.53 -3.69
CA LEU A 229 21.53 19.45 -4.40
C LEU A 229 23.02 19.19 -4.16
N GLU A 230 23.42 18.10 -3.51
CA GLU A 230 24.86 17.83 -3.30
C GLU A 230 25.36 16.39 -3.50
N TYR A 231 24.61 15.53 -4.19
CA TYR A 231 25.21 14.37 -4.86
C TYR A 231 25.32 14.66 -6.35
N GLY A 232 26.41 15.33 -6.70
CA GLY A 232 26.81 15.60 -8.06
C GLY A 232 26.85 14.33 -8.89
N VAL A 233 25.98 14.28 -9.90
CA VAL A 233 26.26 13.50 -11.10
C VAL A 233 27.37 14.27 -11.83
N PHE A 234 28.61 13.91 -11.53
CA PHE A 234 29.73 14.23 -12.40
C PHE A 234 29.47 13.55 -13.74
N TRP A 235 29.11 14.34 -14.75
CA TRP A 235 29.39 13.96 -16.13
C TRP A 235 30.91 13.94 -16.28
N LEU A 236 31.52 12.76 -16.26
CA LEU A 236 32.86 12.60 -16.83
C LEU A 236 32.70 12.55 -18.35
N PRO A 237 33.28 13.49 -19.12
CA PRO A 237 33.29 13.40 -20.56
C PRO A 237 34.26 12.28 -20.96
N LEU A 238 33.76 11.27 -21.68
CA LEU A 238 34.60 10.44 -22.52
C LEU A 238 34.96 11.29 -23.75
N HIS A 239 36.12 11.93 -23.72
CA HIS A 239 36.82 12.31 -24.94
C HIS A 239 37.77 11.18 -25.34
N ASN A 240 37.80 10.87 -26.64
CA ASN A 240 39.01 10.34 -27.29
C ASN A 240 40.16 11.32 -27.11
#